data_AF-A0A6I3GV95-F1
#
_entry.id   AF-A0A6I3GV95-F1
#
_cell.length_a   1.000
_cell.length_b   1.000
_cell.length_c   1.000
_cell.angle_alpha   90.00
_cell.angle_beta   90.00
_cell.angle_gamma   90.00
#
_symmetry.space_group_name_H-M   'P 1'
#
loop_
_entity.id
_entity.type
_entity.pdbx_description
1 polymer ?
#
loop_
_entity_poly.entity_id
_entity_poly.type
_entity_poly.pdbx_seq_one_letter_code
_entity_poly.pdbx_strand_id
1 'polypeptide(L)'
;PYRATRIGTQFHSWVEDFLVAEIDQTSSTAVSELAEIFKNSRFTNLKDSEIELEINLTQGVNTFVCKLDAVFKVGARYEIVDWKTGSPPESKEQEQEMILQLALYRFAYSKLRNVPVDQIDVCFYFVGDNTELRPEVVPGPEELMKLWEKLFA
;
A
#
# COMPACT_ATOMS: atom_id res chain seq x y z
N PRO A 1 6.03 -4.51 21.02
CA PRO A 1 6.13 -5.12 19.67
C PRO A 1 4.91 -5.97 19.28
N TYR A 2 4.62 -7.07 20.01
CA TYR A 2 3.59 -8.06 19.62
C TYR A 2 2.16 -7.49 19.48
N ARG A 3 1.81 -6.50 20.31
CA ARG A 3 0.48 -5.86 20.30
C ARG A 3 0.24 -4.98 19.08
N ALA A 4 1.23 -4.21 18.63
CA ALA A 4 1.11 -3.33 17.48
C ALA A 4 0.96 -4.12 16.17
N THR A 5 1.80 -5.15 15.99
CA THR A 5 1.71 -6.07 14.85
C THR A 5 0.34 -6.77 14.81
N ARG A 6 -0.19 -7.21 15.97
CA ARG A 6 -1.51 -7.83 16.04
C ARG A 6 -2.63 -6.87 15.63
N ILE A 7 -2.59 -5.62 16.09
CA ILE A 7 -3.60 -4.60 15.72
C ILE A 7 -3.55 -4.35 14.22
N GLY A 8 -2.37 -4.21 13.63
CA GLY A 8 -2.19 -4.07 12.18
C GLY A 8 -2.83 -5.22 11.42
N THR A 9 -2.47 -6.48 11.72
CA THR A 9 -3.06 -7.65 11.04
C THR A 9 -4.59 -7.71 11.18
N GLN A 10 -5.13 -7.43 12.36
CA GLN A 10 -6.57 -7.43 12.59
C GLN A 10 -7.28 -6.29 11.84
N PHE A 11 -6.62 -5.14 11.70
CA PHE A 11 -7.14 -4.02 10.92
C PHE A 11 -7.18 -4.36 9.43
N HIS A 12 -6.11 -4.90 8.83
CA HIS A 12 -6.10 -5.28 7.41
C HIS A 12 -7.22 -6.29 7.11
N SER A 13 -7.35 -7.33 7.94
CA SER A 13 -8.45 -8.30 7.80
C SER A 13 -9.82 -7.65 7.88
N TRP A 14 -10.03 -6.71 8.80
CA TRP A 14 -11.31 -5.99 8.89
C TRP A 14 -11.57 -5.13 7.65
N VAL A 15 -10.58 -4.39 7.15
CA VAL A 15 -10.81 -3.53 5.98
C VAL A 15 -11.08 -4.36 4.73
N GLU A 16 -10.40 -5.49 4.55
CA GLU A 16 -10.68 -6.44 3.47
C GLU A 16 -12.15 -6.90 3.52
N ASP A 17 -12.58 -7.42 4.67
CA ASP A 17 -13.97 -7.84 4.90
C ASP A 17 -14.96 -6.70 4.68
N PHE A 18 -14.61 -5.49 5.11
CA PHE A 18 -15.46 -4.31 5.00
C PHE A 18 -15.62 -3.84 3.54
N LEU A 19 -14.53 -3.75 2.77
CA LEU A 19 -14.58 -3.27 1.38
C LEU A 19 -15.10 -4.33 0.41
N VAL A 20 -14.81 -5.61 0.65
CA VAL A 20 -15.16 -6.70 -0.27
C VAL A 20 -16.52 -7.32 0.05
N ALA A 21 -16.84 -7.49 1.33
CA ALA A 21 -18.03 -8.21 1.78
C ALA A 21 -19.03 -7.33 2.56
N GLU A 22 -18.76 -6.04 2.73
CA GLU A 22 -19.57 -5.10 3.52
C GLU A 22 -19.76 -5.56 4.99
N ILE A 23 -18.79 -6.34 5.52
CA ILE A 23 -18.83 -6.86 6.89
C ILE A 23 -18.13 -5.87 7.82
N ASP A 24 -18.91 -5.16 8.64
CA ASP A 24 -18.37 -4.26 9.67
C ASP A 24 -18.32 -4.95 11.05
N GLN A 25 -17.39 -5.91 11.21
CA GLN A 25 -17.18 -6.63 12.47
C GLN A 25 -15.75 -6.44 12.98
N THR A 26 -15.59 -5.67 14.06
CA THR A 26 -14.28 -5.37 14.63
C THR A 26 -13.95 -6.30 15.79
N SER A 27 -12.68 -6.70 15.88
CA SER A 27 -12.22 -7.71 16.86
C SER A 27 -11.78 -7.12 18.20
N SER A 28 -11.63 -5.79 18.29
CA SER A 28 -11.24 -5.09 19.52
C SER A 28 -11.54 -3.59 19.43
N THR A 29 -11.56 -2.90 20.57
CA THR A 29 -11.74 -1.44 20.63
C THR A 29 -10.71 -0.67 19.80
N ALA A 30 -9.45 -1.08 19.83
CA ALA A 30 -8.39 -0.44 19.04
C ALA A 30 -8.63 -0.56 17.53
N VAL A 31 -9.11 -1.72 17.06
CA VAL A 31 -9.48 -1.90 15.65
C VAL A 31 -10.74 -1.10 15.32
N SER A 32 -11.69 -1.02 16.25
CA SER A 32 -12.90 -0.19 16.09
C SER A 32 -12.57 1.29 15.92
N GLU A 33 -11.62 1.83 16.67
CA GLU A 33 -11.19 3.23 16.52
C GLU A 33 -10.59 3.49 15.13
N LEU A 34 -9.68 2.62 14.68
CA LEU A 34 -9.09 2.70 13.35
C LEU A 34 -10.14 2.51 12.24
N ALA A 35 -11.11 1.63 12.46
CA ALA A 35 -12.21 1.38 11.54
C ALA A 35 -13.08 2.61 11.34
N GLU A 36 -13.43 3.32 12.41
CA GLU A 36 -14.17 4.59 12.31
C GLU A 36 -13.39 5.65 11.53
N ILE A 37 -12.08 5.77 11.76
CA ILE A 37 -11.26 6.73 10.99
C ILE A 37 -11.20 6.33 9.52
N PHE A 38 -10.96 5.05 9.23
CA PHE A 38 -10.95 4.53 7.87
C PHE A 38 -12.28 4.78 7.15
N LYS A 39 -13.41 4.57 7.84
CA LYS A 39 -14.76 4.77 7.29
C LYS A 39 -15.00 6.21 6.81
N ASN A 40 -14.37 7.18 7.48
CA ASN A 40 -14.43 8.60 7.11
C ASN A 40 -13.42 9.01 6.01
N SER A 41 -12.53 8.11 5.60
CA SER A 41 -11.57 8.38 4.53
C SER A 41 -12.25 8.36 3.15
N ARG A 42 -11.56 8.88 2.13
CA ARG A 42 -12.08 8.82 0.74
C ARG A 42 -12.11 7.40 0.17
N PHE A 43 -11.33 6.47 0.73
CA PHE A 43 -11.15 5.13 0.18
C PHE A 43 -12.41 4.27 0.27
N THR A 44 -13.31 4.56 1.22
CA THR A 44 -14.59 3.87 1.34
C THR A 44 -15.55 4.12 0.19
N ASN A 45 -15.37 5.24 -0.53
CA ASN A 45 -16.27 5.62 -1.63
C ASN A 45 -15.75 5.19 -3.00
N LEU A 46 -14.55 4.59 -3.07
CA LEU A 46 -13.97 4.10 -4.33
C LEU A 46 -14.47 2.69 -4.61
N LYS A 47 -15.19 2.52 -5.73
CA LYS A 47 -15.89 1.27 -6.06
C LYS A 47 -15.06 0.27 -6.86
N ASP A 48 -14.22 0.76 -7.77
CA ASP A 48 -13.39 -0.10 -8.61
C ASP A 48 -12.04 -0.29 -7.91
N SER A 49 -11.93 -1.40 -7.18
CA SER A 49 -10.72 -1.73 -6.42
C SER A 49 -10.30 -3.18 -6.57
N GLU A 50 -8.99 -3.40 -6.48
CA GLU A 50 -8.39 -4.71 -6.26
C GLU A 50 -7.83 -4.69 -4.84
N ILE A 51 -8.39 -5.53 -3.95
CA ILE A 51 -8.02 -5.58 -2.53
C ILE A 51 -7.11 -6.78 -2.30
N GLU A 52 -6.07 -6.61 -1.49
CA GLU A 52 -5.16 -7.68 -1.04
C GLU A 52 -4.51 -8.45 -2.22
N LEU A 53 -4.05 -7.70 -3.22
CA LEU A 53 -3.48 -8.25 -4.45
C LEU A 53 -2.05 -8.73 -4.24
N GLU A 54 -1.85 -10.05 -4.27
CA GLU A 54 -0.52 -10.66 -4.28
C GLU A 54 0.09 -10.66 -5.70
N ILE A 55 1.35 -10.22 -5.80
CA ILE A 55 2.10 -10.18 -7.05
C ILE A 55 3.42 -10.92 -6.85
N ASN A 56 3.65 -11.90 -7.72
CA ASN A 56 4.90 -12.62 -7.84
C ASN A 56 5.58 -12.22 -9.15
N LEU A 57 6.59 -11.34 -9.09
CA LEU A 57 7.30 -10.81 -10.24
C LEU A 57 8.74 -11.34 -10.27
N THR A 58 9.08 -12.11 -11.30
CA THR A 58 10.46 -12.54 -11.53
C THR A 58 11.13 -11.66 -12.58
N GLN A 59 12.26 -11.03 -12.20
CA GLN A 59 13.10 -10.21 -13.05
C GLN A 59 14.52 -10.78 -13.07
N GLY A 60 14.88 -11.46 -14.16
CA GLY A 60 16.14 -12.17 -14.25
C GLY A 60 16.23 -13.30 -13.21
N VAL A 61 17.20 -13.22 -12.31
CA VAL A 61 17.38 -14.19 -11.20
C VAL A 61 16.64 -13.80 -9.91
N ASN A 62 16.07 -12.58 -9.86
CA ASN A 62 15.42 -12.08 -8.67
C ASN A 62 13.91 -12.30 -8.76
N THR A 63 13.31 -12.79 -7.68
CA THR A 63 11.84 -12.85 -7.56
C THR A 63 11.41 -11.90 -6.46
N PHE A 64 10.52 -10.99 -6.82
CA PHE A 64 9.86 -10.06 -5.94
C PHE A 64 8.46 -10.59 -5.64
N VAL A 65 8.18 -10.82 -4.36
CA VAL A 65 6.85 -11.20 -3.88
C VAL A 65 6.35 -10.05 -3.02
N CYS A 66 5.23 -9.45 -3.42
CA CYS A 66 4.59 -8.41 -2.64
C CYS A 66 3.09 -8.61 -2.57
N LYS A 67 2.48 -8.04 -1.54
CA LYS A 67 1.03 -7.92 -1.42
C LYS A 67 0.69 -6.44 -1.34
N LEU A 68 -0.17 -5.98 -2.24
CA LEU A 68 -0.73 -4.63 -2.24
C LEU A 68 -2.02 -4.66 -1.42
N ASP A 69 -2.19 -3.73 -0.48
CA ASP A 69 -3.42 -3.70 0.31
C ASP A 69 -4.63 -3.33 -0.54
N ALA A 70 -4.49 -2.29 -1.37
CA ALA A 70 -5.53 -1.90 -2.31
C ALA A 70 -4.97 -1.21 -3.55
N VAL A 71 -5.62 -1.44 -4.68
CA VAL A 71 -5.43 -0.66 -5.91
C VAL A 71 -6.77 -0.15 -6.38
N PHE A 72 -6.94 1.16 -6.44
CA PHE A 72 -8.16 1.80 -6.87
C PHE A 72 -8.03 2.33 -8.29
N LYS A 73 -9.10 2.21 -9.08
CA LYS A 73 -9.19 2.86 -10.38
C LYS A 73 -9.79 4.26 -10.23
N VAL A 74 -9.01 5.29 -10.56
CA VAL A 74 -9.41 6.69 -10.47
C VAL A 74 -9.49 7.28 -11.88
N GLY A 75 -10.66 7.15 -12.49
CA GLY A 75 -10.87 7.51 -13.89
C GLY A 75 -10.06 6.64 -14.85
N ALA A 76 -9.04 7.22 -15.49
CA ALA A 76 -8.14 6.51 -16.40
C ALA A 76 -6.81 6.09 -15.74
N ARG A 77 -6.59 6.45 -14.47
CA ARG A 77 -5.37 6.14 -13.70
C ARG A 77 -5.66 5.08 -12.64
N TYR A 78 -4.60 4.52 -12.08
CA TYR A 78 -4.63 3.61 -10.95
C TYR A 78 -3.95 4.26 -9.75
N GLU A 79 -4.46 4.03 -8.56
CA GLU A 79 -3.86 4.50 -7.31
C GLU A 79 -3.67 3.31 -6.38
N ILE A 80 -2.42 2.96 -6.11
CA ILE A 80 -2.05 1.93 -5.15
C ILE A 80 -1.96 2.57 -3.78
N VAL A 81 -2.58 1.94 -2.79
CA VAL A 81 -2.62 2.41 -1.42
C VAL A 81 -2.15 1.27 -0.52
N ASP A 82 -1.23 1.59 0.38
CA ASP A 82 -0.82 0.71 1.48
C ASP A 82 -1.21 1.36 2.81
N TRP A 83 -1.95 0.64 3.63
CA TRP A 83 -2.53 1.15 4.86
C TRP A 83 -1.57 0.90 6.03
N LYS A 84 -1.27 1.96 6.78
CA LYS A 84 -0.41 1.90 7.95
C LYS A 84 -1.22 2.23 9.19
N THR A 85 -1.14 1.35 10.19
CA THR A 85 -1.65 1.59 11.54
C THR A 85 -0.60 2.19 12.48
N GLY A 86 0.63 2.37 12.00
CA GLY A 86 1.73 3.01 12.72
C GLY A 86 1.80 4.51 12.45
N SER A 87 2.87 5.14 12.93
CA SER A 87 3.15 6.57 12.70
C SER A 87 3.87 6.81 11.37
N PRO A 88 3.72 8.01 10.78
CA PRO A 88 4.50 8.45 9.62
C PRO A 88 6.01 8.44 9.89
N PRO A 89 6.85 8.42 8.82
CA PRO A 89 8.30 8.40 8.97
C PRO A 89 8.78 9.65 9.71
N GLU A 90 9.68 9.46 10.68
CA GLU A 90 10.28 10.55 11.47
C GLU A 90 11.69 10.91 10.99
N SER A 91 12.29 10.08 10.12
CA SER A 91 13.62 10.30 9.56
C SER A 91 13.62 10.21 8.02
N LYS A 92 14.62 10.85 7.40
CA LYS A 92 14.79 10.83 5.94
C LYS A 92 15.10 9.43 5.42
N GLU A 93 15.80 8.62 6.22
CA GLU A 93 16.12 7.25 5.88
C GLU A 93 14.85 6.39 5.81
N GLN A 94 13.95 6.53 6.80
CA GLN A 94 12.65 5.86 6.78
C GLN A 94 11.80 6.30 5.58
N GLU A 95 11.79 7.61 5.29
CA GLU A 95 11.10 8.13 4.11
C GLU A 95 11.64 7.52 2.81
N GLN A 96 12.96 7.38 2.65
CA GLN A 96 13.57 6.74 1.48
C GLN A 96 13.22 5.26 1.34
N GLU A 97 13.21 4.50 2.44
CA GLU A 97 12.79 3.09 2.45
C GLU A 97 11.32 2.95 2.02
N MET A 98 10.46 3.83 2.53
CA MET A 98 9.05 3.89 2.16
C MET A 98 8.85 4.24 0.68
N ILE A 99 9.59 5.21 0.15
CA ILE A 99 9.57 5.57 -1.27
C ILE A 99 10.00 4.39 -2.14
N LEU A 100 11.05 3.67 -1.74
CA LEU A 100 11.51 2.49 -2.47
C LEU A 100 10.44 1.39 -2.49
N GLN A 101 9.76 1.16 -1.36
CA GLN A 101 8.65 0.21 -1.28
C GLN A 101 7.52 0.58 -2.26
N LEU A 102 7.09 1.84 -2.29
CA LEU A 102 6.05 2.29 -3.23
C LEU A 102 6.50 2.19 -4.69
N ALA A 103 7.77 2.45 -4.98
CA ALA A 103 8.32 2.27 -6.33
C ALA A 103 8.26 0.82 -6.78
N LEU A 104 8.56 -0.13 -5.89
CA LEU A 104 8.43 -1.57 -6.15
C LEU A 104 6.98 -1.97 -6.42
N TYR A 105 6.04 -1.49 -5.61
CA TYR A 105 4.61 -1.74 -5.80
C TYR A 105 4.12 -1.22 -7.15
N ARG A 106 4.48 0.03 -7.48
CA ARG A 106 4.16 0.65 -8.76
C ARG A 106 4.67 -0.15 -9.94
N PHE A 107 5.92 -0.60 -9.86
CA PHE A 107 6.55 -1.40 -10.91
C PHE A 107 5.91 -2.79 -11.04
N ALA A 108 5.66 -3.46 -9.92
CA ALA A 108 5.04 -4.78 -9.91
C ALA A 108 3.64 -4.76 -10.52
N TYR A 109 2.81 -3.80 -10.12
CA TYR A 109 1.47 -3.62 -10.68
C TYR A 109 1.51 -3.25 -12.17
N SER A 110 2.41 -2.34 -12.56
CA SER A 110 2.63 -1.98 -13.97
C SER A 110 2.90 -3.21 -14.84
N LYS A 111 3.76 -4.12 -14.37
CA LYS A 111 4.07 -5.36 -15.09
C LYS A 111 2.90 -6.34 -15.11
N LEU A 112 2.21 -6.51 -13.98
CA LEU A 112 1.08 -7.43 -13.88
C LEU A 112 -0.08 -7.04 -14.79
N ARG A 113 -0.43 -5.74 -14.83
CA ARG A 113 -1.58 -5.23 -15.60
C ARG A 113 -1.21 -4.68 -16.97
N ASN A 114 0.07 -4.66 -17.31
CA ASN A 114 0.60 -4.09 -18.55
C ASN A 114 0.17 -2.62 -18.76
N VAL A 115 0.26 -1.82 -17.68
CA VAL A 115 -0.08 -0.40 -17.65
C VAL A 115 1.20 0.43 -17.46
N PRO A 116 1.38 1.57 -18.15
CA PRO A 116 2.53 2.44 -17.92
C PRO A 116 2.63 2.91 -16.46
N VAL A 117 3.84 2.91 -15.89
CA VAL A 117 4.10 3.33 -14.49
C VAL A 117 3.64 4.76 -14.20
N ASP A 118 3.66 5.61 -15.21
CA ASP A 118 3.22 7.00 -15.24
C ASP A 118 1.69 7.18 -15.14
N GLN A 119 0.92 6.08 -15.28
CA GLN A 119 -0.52 6.04 -15.02
C GLN A 119 -0.87 5.47 -13.64
N ILE A 120 0.14 5.12 -12.84
CA ILE A 120 -0.03 4.49 -11.52
C ILE A 120 0.52 5.44 -10.45
N ASP A 121 -0.39 5.98 -9.66
CA ASP A 121 -0.09 6.75 -8.46
C ASP A 121 0.04 5.80 -7.26
N VAL A 122 0.82 6.19 -6.26
CA VAL A 122 1.11 5.37 -5.08
C VAL A 122 1.12 6.23 -3.81
N CYS A 123 0.55 5.73 -2.73
CA CYS A 123 0.58 6.41 -1.44
C CYS A 123 0.54 5.44 -0.26
N PHE A 124 1.06 5.90 0.88
CA PHE A 124 0.70 5.29 2.16
C PHE A 124 -0.46 6.05 2.79
N TYR A 125 -1.34 5.33 3.46
CA TYR A 125 -2.41 5.92 4.26
C TYR A 125 -2.22 5.56 5.72
N PHE A 126 -1.89 6.54 6.54
CA PHE A 126 -1.74 6.40 7.99
C PHE A 126 -3.09 6.57 8.66
N VAL A 127 -3.71 5.44 8.97
CA VAL A 127 -5.11 5.36 9.43
C VAL A 127 -5.28 6.08 10.77
N GLY A 128 -4.32 5.93 11.69
CA GLY A 128 -4.38 6.58 13.01
C GLY A 128 -4.43 8.10 12.92
N ASP A 129 -3.77 8.68 11.91
CA ASP A 129 -3.65 10.12 11.71
C ASP A 129 -4.55 10.65 10.58
N ASN A 130 -5.36 9.78 9.95
CA ASN A 130 -6.15 10.08 8.75
C ASN A 130 -5.36 10.85 7.68
N THR A 131 -4.10 10.43 7.45
CA THR A 131 -3.15 11.19 6.61
C THR A 131 -2.61 10.33 5.47
N GLU A 132 -2.58 10.90 4.27
CA GLU A 132 -1.97 10.29 3.10
C GLU A 132 -0.55 10.81 2.89
N LEU A 133 0.43 9.92 2.82
CA LEU A 133 1.79 10.24 2.42
C LEU A 133 1.97 9.87 0.95
N ARG A 134 2.06 10.91 0.12
CA ARG A 134 2.35 10.81 -1.31
C ARG A 134 3.76 11.32 -1.58
N PRO A 135 4.69 10.46 -2.02
CA PRO A 135 5.99 10.94 -2.46
C PRO A 135 5.84 11.85 -3.68
N GLU A 136 6.52 13.00 -3.68
CA GLU A 136 6.56 13.89 -4.86
C GLU A 136 7.26 13.22 -6.05
N VAL A 137 8.29 12.43 -5.75
CA VAL A 137 9.09 11.70 -6.74
C VAL A 137 9.17 10.24 -6.33
N VAL A 138 8.69 9.37 -7.20
CA VAL A 138 8.83 7.92 -7.06
C VAL A 138 9.79 7.43 -8.14
N PRO A 139 10.86 6.70 -7.79
CA PRO A 139 11.83 6.15 -8.74
C PRO A 139 11.17 5.44 -9.93
N GLY A 140 11.65 5.76 -11.13
CA GLY A 140 11.25 5.05 -12.35
C GLY A 140 11.86 3.65 -12.42
N PRO A 141 11.46 2.82 -13.41
CA PRO A 141 11.94 1.44 -13.52
C PRO A 141 13.48 1.30 -13.56
N GLU A 142 14.17 2.16 -14.31
CA GLU A 142 15.64 2.10 -14.42
C GLU A 142 16.34 2.44 -13.10
N GLU A 143 15.86 3.48 -12.42
CA GLU A 143 16.42 3.91 -11.14
C GLU A 143 16.12 2.89 -10.04
N LEU A 144 14.91 2.34 -10.04
CA LEU A 144 14.49 1.27 -9.14
C LEU A 144 15.39 0.04 -9.27
N MET A 145 15.70 -0.39 -10.49
CA MET A 145 16.60 -1.53 -10.72
C MET A 145 18.01 -1.25 -10.21
N LYS A 146 18.53 -0.01 -10.36
CA LYS A 146 19.84 0.37 -9.81
C LYS A 146 19.85 0.37 -8.28
N LEU A 147 18.79 0.87 -7.65
CA LEU A 147 18.63 0.85 -6.20
C LEU A 147 18.53 -0.58 -5.68
N TRP A 148 17.79 -1.43 -6.40
CA TRP A 148 17.67 -2.85 -6.10
C TRP A 148 19.01 -3.57 -6.18
N GLU A 149 19.74 -3.44 -7.29
CA GLU A 149 21.05 -4.07 -7.46
C GLU A 149 22.02 -3.69 -6.33
N LYS A 150 22.02 -2.43 -5.88
CA LYS A 150 22.86 -1.99 -4.76
C LYS A 150 22.53 -2.64 -3.42
N LEU A 151 21.29 -3.10 -3.20
CA LEU A 151 20.88 -3.75 -1.96
C LEU A 151 21.29 -5.24 -1.92
N PHE A 152 21.54 -5.85 -3.08
CA PHE A 152 21.89 -7.27 -3.22
C PHE A 152 23.29 -7.52 -3.79
N ALA A 153 24.07 -6.47 -4.05
CA ALA A 153 25.49 -6.51 -4.41
C ALA A 153 26.38 -6.51 -3.18
#